data_AF-A0A1M7PQF6-F1
#
_entry.id   AF-A0A1M7PQF6-F1
#
_cell.length_a   1.000
_cell.length_b   1.000
_cell.length_c   1.000
_cell.angle_alpha   90.00
_cell.angle_beta   90.00
_cell.angle_gamma   90.00
#
_symmetry.space_group_name_H-M   'P 1'
#
loop_
_entity.id
_entity.type
_entity.pdbx_description
1 polymer ?
#
loop_
_entity_poly.entity_id
_entity_poly.type
_entity_poly.pdbx_seq_one_letter_code
_entity_poly.pdbx_strand_id
1 'polypeptide(L)'
;MNFKIGKGSSIHLGCHFNSPGLFSIKENSTINQFCHIDNRGGIEIGSNVSISPKVSLITASHDLNDEGARGLTGAIIIEDYVFIGYNALVLKSCTLKTGSVLGAMSLLTSSTEPYGIYFGAPAALKKIRNKNISYSGSYKRLFH
;
A
#
# COMPACT_ATOMS: atom_id res chain seq x y z
N MET A 1 -8.99 13.53 11.89
CA MET A 1 -7.84 12.84 11.25
C MET A 1 -6.95 13.91 10.64
N ASN A 2 -5.64 13.79 10.79
CA ASN A 2 -4.64 14.71 10.23
C ASN A 2 -3.93 14.04 9.04
N PHE A 3 -4.71 13.76 7.99
CA PHE A 3 -4.24 13.08 6.79
C PHE A 3 -3.93 14.11 5.70
N LYS A 4 -2.83 13.89 4.97
CA LYS A 4 -2.49 14.69 3.79
C LYS A 4 -2.98 13.95 2.55
N ILE A 5 -3.94 14.52 1.84
CA ILE A 5 -4.56 13.91 0.65
C ILE A 5 -4.36 14.82 -0.56
N GLY A 6 -3.59 14.36 -1.54
CA GLY A 6 -3.33 15.07 -2.78
C GLY A 6 -4.55 15.20 -3.68
N LYS A 7 -4.50 16.18 -4.59
CA LYS A 7 -5.58 16.45 -5.55
C LYS A 7 -5.81 15.23 -6.45
N GLY A 8 -7.09 14.94 -6.75
CA GLY A 8 -7.46 13.85 -7.65
C GLY A 8 -7.39 12.44 -7.03
N SER A 9 -6.98 12.34 -5.76
CA SER A 9 -6.93 11.10 -5.00
C SER A 9 -8.25 10.81 -4.30
N SER A 10 -8.51 9.54 -4.03
CA SER A 10 -9.75 9.06 -3.40
C SER A 10 -9.48 7.90 -2.44
N ILE A 11 -10.27 7.85 -1.37
CA ILE A 11 -10.32 6.74 -0.42
C ILE A 11 -11.78 6.31 -0.37
N HIS A 12 -12.07 5.10 -0.80
CA HIS A 12 -13.45 4.62 -0.92
C HIS A 12 -13.98 4.06 0.40
N LEU A 13 -15.31 3.90 0.47
CA LEU A 13 -16.02 3.47 1.68
C LEU A 13 -15.53 2.14 2.25
N GLY A 14 -15.66 2.01 3.57
CA GLY A 14 -15.31 0.82 4.33
C GLY A 14 -13.82 0.67 4.64
N CYS A 15 -12.96 1.62 4.25
CA CYS A 15 -11.57 1.62 4.70
C CYS A 15 -11.49 1.85 6.22
N HIS A 16 -10.65 1.07 6.89
CA HIS A 16 -10.38 1.19 8.32
C HIS A 16 -8.96 1.71 8.55
N PHE A 17 -8.80 2.68 9.47
CA PHE A 17 -7.51 3.27 9.83
C PHE A 17 -7.27 3.13 11.33
N ASN A 18 -6.08 2.70 11.72
CA ASN A 18 -5.77 2.39 13.12
C ASN A 18 -5.25 3.61 13.91
N SER A 19 -4.94 4.72 13.24
CA SER A 19 -4.41 5.94 13.87
C SER A 19 -4.96 7.21 13.20
N PRO A 20 -5.17 8.31 13.94
CA PRO A 20 -5.66 9.56 13.38
C PRO A 20 -4.62 10.35 12.55
N GLY A 21 -3.34 9.94 12.54
CA GLY A 21 -2.24 10.62 11.83
C GLY A 21 -1.32 9.64 11.09
N LEU A 22 -0.09 10.06 10.74
CA LEU A 22 0.92 9.19 10.10
C LEU A 22 0.45 8.52 8.80
N PHE A 23 -0.39 9.21 8.03
CA PHE A 23 -0.85 8.76 6.73
C PHE A 23 -0.79 9.93 5.74
N SER A 24 -0.20 9.67 4.57
CA SER A 24 -0.19 10.61 3.45
C SER A 24 -0.38 9.91 2.11
N ILE A 25 -1.07 10.58 1.21
CA ILE A 25 -1.30 10.15 -0.17
C ILE A 25 -1.11 11.37 -1.09
N LYS A 26 -0.25 11.25 -2.11
CA LYS A 26 -0.03 12.29 -3.12
C LYS A 26 -1.15 12.30 -4.17
N GLU A 27 -0.94 12.91 -5.34
CA GLU A 27 -1.98 13.16 -6.34
C GLU A 27 -2.40 11.91 -7.13
N ASN A 28 -3.66 11.92 -7.59
CA ASN A 28 -4.20 10.93 -8.51
C ASN A 28 -4.03 9.48 -8.04
N SER A 29 -4.14 9.23 -6.74
CA SER A 29 -3.98 7.90 -6.16
C SER A 29 -5.28 7.43 -5.53
N THR A 30 -5.61 6.15 -5.70
CA THR A 30 -6.89 5.58 -5.27
C THR A 30 -6.68 4.44 -4.29
N ILE A 31 -7.37 4.51 -3.15
CA ILE A 31 -7.57 3.39 -2.22
C ILE A 31 -9.01 2.89 -2.38
N ASN A 32 -9.17 1.67 -2.88
CA ASN A 32 -10.49 1.08 -3.04
C ASN A 32 -11.09 0.60 -1.71
N GLN A 33 -12.33 0.09 -1.77
CA GLN A 33 -13.15 -0.22 -0.61
C GLN A 33 -12.54 -1.27 0.31
N PHE A 34 -12.93 -1.20 1.58
CA PHE A 34 -12.66 -2.25 2.57
C PHE A 34 -11.16 -2.52 2.80
N CYS A 35 -10.28 -1.56 2.53
CA CYS A 35 -8.86 -1.70 2.86
C CYS A 35 -8.65 -1.55 4.37
N HIS A 36 -7.72 -2.33 4.92
CA HIS A 36 -7.25 -2.15 6.29
C HIS A 36 -5.91 -1.41 6.27
N ILE A 37 -5.90 -0.22 6.85
CA ILE A 37 -4.77 0.70 6.82
C ILE A 37 -4.26 0.86 8.25
N ASP A 38 -3.41 -0.08 8.68
CA ASP A 38 -2.70 0.07 9.95
C ASP A 38 -1.57 1.07 9.75
N ASN A 39 -1.86 2.34 10.00
CA ASN A 39 -0.94 3.48 9.88
C ASN A 39 -0.22 3.84 11.19
N ARG A 40 -0.20 2.96 12.20
CA ARG A 40 0.50 3.23 13.47
C ARG A 40 2.00 3.49 13.30
N GLY A 41 2.63 2.84 12.32
CA GLY A 41 4.04 3.01 11.98
C GLY A 41 4.31 3.96 10.81
N GLY A 42 3.29 4.60 10.23
CA GLY A 42 3.45 5.46 9.06
C GLY A 42 3.15 4.79 7.74
N ILE A 43 2.33 5.44 6.91
CA ILE A 43 2.07 5.04 5.52
C ILE A 43 2.21 6.26 4.62
N GLU A 44 3.06 6.12 3.61
CA GLU A 44 3.29 7.14 2.59
C GLU A 44 2.97 6.56 1.21
N ILE A 45 2.03 7.20 0.51
CA ILE A 45 1.59 6.78 -0.82
C ILE A 45 1.91 7.87 -1.84
N GLY A 46 2.64 7.49 -2.88
CA GLY A 46 3.03 8.32 -4.01
C GLY A 46 1.87 8.70 -4.93
N SER A 47 2.22 9.24 -6.09
CA SER A 47 1.26 9.71 -7.10
C SER A 47 0.92 8.60 -8.10
N ASN A 48 -0.30 8.61 -8.64
CA ASN A 48 -0.79 7.60 -9.59
C ASN A 48 -0.78 6.16 -9.07
N VAL A 49 -0.94 5.97 -7.76
CA VAL A 49 -1.00 4.65 -7.12
C VAL A 49 -2.42 4.10 -7.17
N SER A 50 -2.57 2.80 -7.44
CA SER A 50 -3.86 2.12 -7.39
C SER A 50 -3.82 0.95 -6.41
N ILE A 51 -4.54 1.09 -5.30
CA ILE A 51 -4.72 0.06 -4.28
C ILE A 51 -6.11 -0.55 -4.47
N SER A 52 -6.16 -1.85 -4.79
CA SER A 52 -7.38 -2.60 -5.03
C SER A 52 -8.17 -2.85 -3.72
N PRO A 53 -9.45 -3.26 -3.79
CA PRO A 53 -10.24 -3.52 -2.59
C PRO A 53 -9.60 -4.58 -1.69
N LYS A 54 -9.89 -4.48 -0.38
CA LYS A 54 -9.48 -5.42 0.67
C LYS A 54 -7.97 -5.56 0.86
N VAL A 55 -7.16 -4.65 0.32
CA VAL A 55 -5.72 -4.62 0.62
C VAL A 55 -5.52 -4.29 2.10
N SER A 56 -4.57 -4.99 2.72
CA SER A 56 -4.17 -4.75 4.10
C SER A 56 -2.73 -4.24 4.14
N LEU A 57 -2.52 -3.07 4.72
CA LEU A 57 -1.20 -2.48 4.98
C LEU A 57 -0.95 -2.53 6.48
N ILE A 58 0.00 -3.35 6.93
CA ILE A 58 0.21 -3.66 8.36
C ILE A 58 1.56 -3.12 8.82
N THR A 59 1.57 -2.00 9.54
CA THR A 59 2.82 -1.35 9.99
C THR A 59 3.25 -1.73 11.40
N ALA A 60 2.42 -2.43 12.18
CA ALA A 60 2.74 -2.84 13.54
C ALA A 60 2.85 -4.35 13.72
N SER A 61 3.66 -4.78 14.68
CA SER A 61 3.89 -6.18 15.08
C SER A 61 4.48 -6.20 16.50
N HIS A 62 4.95 -7.36 16.95
CA HIS A 62 5.65 -7.52 18.21
C HIS A 62 7.05 -8.09 17.99
N ASP A 63 8.00 -7.69 18.84
CA ASP A 63 9.33 -8.30 18.90
C ASP A 63 9.23 -9.65 19.60
N LEU A 64 9.38 -10.75 18.87
CA LEU A 64 9.22 -12.10 19.44
C LEU A 64 10.43 -12.55 20.28
N ASN A 65 11.54 -11.81 20.22
CA ASN A 65 12.74 -12.10 21.02
C ASN A 65 12.76 -11.28 22.33
N ASP A 66 11.82 -10.35 22.50
CA ASP A 66 11.63 -9.59 23.73
C ASP A 66 10.64 -10.32 24.64
N GLU A 67 10.99 -10.51 25.92
CA GLU A 67 10.15 -11.26 26.88
C GLU A 67 8.75 -10.65 27.06
N GLY A 68 8.63 -9.33 26.92
CA GLY A 68 7.38 -8.60 27.00
C GLY A 68 6.63 -8.49 25.67
N ALA A 69 7.15 -9.10 24.61
CA ALA A 69 6.66 -8.95 23.24
C ALA A 69 6.43 -7.47 22.88
N ARG A 70 7.39 -6.58 23.16
CA ARG A 70 7.22 -5.14 22.93
C ARG A 70 6.73 -4.83 21.51
N GLY A 71 5.90 -3.80 21.38
CA GLY A 71 5.38 -3.36 20.09
C GLY A 71 6.48 -2.83 19.18
N LEU A 72 6.47 -3.26 17.92
CA LEU A 72 7.34 -2.77 16.85
C LEU A 72 6.49 -2.11 15.77
N THR A 73 6.92 -0.94 15.32
CA THR A 73 6.35 -0.27 14.15
C THR A 73 7.39 -0.14 13.05
N GLY A 74 6.93 -0.08 11.80
CA GLY A 74 7.77 0.16 10.64
C GLY A 74 6.96 0.73 9.49
N ALA A 75 7.39 1.85 8.94
CA ALA A 75 6.68 2.54 7.88
C ALA A 75 6.55 1.66 6.62
N ILE A 76 5.43 1.80 5.92
CA ILE A 76 5.25 1.27 4.57
C ILE A 76 5.30 2.46 3.60
N ILE A 77 6.18 2.35 2.61
CA ILE A 77 6.36 3.38 1.57
C ILE A 77 5.88 2.79 0.25
N ILE A 78 4.94 3.46 -0.40
CA ILE A 78 4.42 3.06 -1.70
C ILE A 78 4.76 4.19 -2.67
N GLU A 79 5.71 3.94 -3.57
CA GLU A 79 6.16 4.94 -4.54
C GLU A 79 5.18 5.11 -5.70
N ASP A 80 5.50 6.02 -6.61
CA ASP A 80 4.63 6.42 -7.70
C ASP A 80 4.30 5.25 -8.64
N TYR A 81 3.10 5.27 -9.22
CA TYR A 81 2.61 4.29 -10.19
C TYR A 81 2.55 2.83 -9.70
N VAL A 82 2.62 2.58 -8.39
CA VAL A 82 2.46 1.24 -7.84
C VAL A 82 1.03 0.75 -8.00
N PHE A 83 0.88 -0.54 -8.33
CA PHE A 83 -0.41 -1.22 -8.34
C PHE A 83 -0.42 -2.35 -7.33
N ILE A 84 -1.37 -2.34 -6.41
CA ILE A 84 -1.58 -3.40 -5.41
C ILE A 84 -2.89 -4.11 -5.71
N GLY A 85 -2.81 -5.41 -5.99
CA GLY A 85 -3.91 -6.26 -6.38
C GLY A 85 -4.87 -6.58 -5.22
N TYR A 86 -6.06 -7.06 -5.59
CA TYR A 86 -7.15 -7.35 -4.66
C TYR A 86 -6.71 -8.26 -3.51
N ASN A 87 -7.07 -7.89 -2.28
CA ASN A 87 -6.80 -8.70 -1.08
C ASN A 87 -5.31 -9.04 -0.85
N ALA A 88 -4.38 -8.21 -1.35
CA ALA A 88 -2.96 -8.35 -1.05
C ALA A 88 -2.64 -7.82 0.37
N LEU A 89 -1.57 -8.34 0.97
CA LEU A 89 -1.10 -7.99 2.30
C LEU A 89 0.34 -7.47 2.22
N VAL A 90 0.60 -6.29 2.79
CA VAL A 90 1.92 -5.69 2.88
C VAL A 90 2.32 -5.55 4.34
N LEU A 91 3.48 -6.11 4.70
CA LEU A 91 4.00 -6.02 6.06
C LEU A 91 4.87 -4.78 6.26
N LYS A 92 5.05 -4.43 7.54
CA LYS A 92 5.83 -3.29 8.02
C LYS A 92 7.21 -3.23 7.38
N SER A 93 7.76 -2.03 7.28
CA SER A 93 9.12 -1.79 6.75
C SER A 93 9.33 -2.21 5.28
N CYS A 94 8.25 -2.42 4.51
CA CYS A 94 8.33 -2.65 3.07
C CYS A 94 8.23 -1.33 2.29
N THR A 95 9.07 -1.22 1.27
CA THR A 95 8.95 -0.21 0.22
C THR A 95 8.49 -0.87 -1.08
N LEU A 96 7.31 -0.50 -1.58
CA LEU A 96 6.90 -0.82 -2.95
C LEU A 96 7.47 0.26 -3.87
N LYS A 97 8.57 -0.07 -4.55
CA LYS A 97 9.28 0.85 -5.44
C LYS A 97 8.48 1.22 -6.68
N THR A 98 8.90 2.32 -7.31
CA THR A 98 8.22 2.99 -8.41
C THR A 98 7.82 1.99 -9.48
N GLY A 99 6.52 2.01 -9.78
CA GLY A 99 5.92 1.15 -10.76
C GLY A 99 5.98 -0.34 -10.47
N SER A 100 6.27 -0.78 -9.26
CA SER A 100 6.07 -2.18 -8.92
C SER A 100 4.59 -2.58 -8.94
N VAL A 101 4.35 -3.88 -9.07
CA VAL A 101 3.03 -4.49 -9.01
C VAL A 101 3.07 -5.60 -7.98
N LEU A 102 2.19 -5.53 -6.99
CA LEU A 102 1.89 -6.66 -6.11
C LEU A 102 0.60 -7.31 -6.59
N GLY A 103 0.66 -8.57 -6.96
CA GLY A 103 -0.48 -9.33 -7.44
C GLY A 103 -1.59 -9.50 -6.40
N ALA A 104 -2.79 -9.88 -6.86
CA ALA A 104 -3.89 -10.22 -5.97
C ALA A 104 -3.49 -11.36 -5.01
N MET A 105 -4.04 -11.33 -3.79
CA MET A 105 -3.82 -12.32 -2.73
C MET A 105 -2.34 -12.60 -2.42
N SER A 106 -1.44 -11.65 -2.71
CA SER A 106 -0.01 -11.80 -2.48
C SER A 106 0.41 -11.19 -1.13
N LEU A 107 1.39 -11.81 -0.48
CA LEU A 107 1.96 -11.35 0.80
C LEU A 107 3.35 -10.79 0.57
N LEU A 108 3.51 -9.47 0.71
CA LEU A 108 4.80 -8.81 0.60
C LEU A 108 5.47 -8.73 1.97
N THR A 109 6.61 -9.43 2.10
CA THR A 109 7.43 -9.47 3.32
C THR A 109 8.75 -8.72 3.19
N SER A 110 9.07 -8.23 1.99
CA SER A 110 10.29 -7.49 1.68
C SER A 110 10.05 -6.49 0.56
N SER A 111 10.80 -5.40 0.52
CA SER A 111 10.69 -4.35 -0.50
C SER A 111 10.83 -4.89 -1.94
N THR A 112 10.15 -4.24 -2.88
CA THR A 112 10.17 -4.63 -4.30
C THR A 112 11.31 -3.95 -5.04
N GLU A 113 11.57 -4.41 -6.27
CA GLU A 113 12.34 -3.69 -7.27
C GLU A 113 11.45 -2.79 -8.12
N PRO A 114 11.98 -1.67 -8.67
CA PRO A 114 11.20 -0.81 -9.55
C PRO A 114 10.70 -1.60 -10.75
N TYR A 115 9.46 -1.37 -11.16
CA TYR A 115 8.80 -2.06 -12.27
C TYR A 115 8.63 -3.58 -12.11
N GLY A 116 9.01 -4.16 -10.97
CA GLY A 116 8.86 -5.59 -10.73
C GLY A 116 7.40 -5.98 -10.49
N ILE A 117 7.01 -7.14 -11.02
CA ILE A 117 5.68 -7.76 -10.81
C ILE A 117 5.86 -8.96 -9.88
N TYR A 118 5.23 -8.91 -8.72
CA TYR A 118 5.36 -9.86 -7.63
C TYR A 118 4.06 -10.64 -7.42
N PHE A 119 4.17 -11.96 -7.20
CA PHE A 119 3.03 -12.82 -6.86
C PHE A 119 3.42 -13.88 -5.84
N GLY A 120 2.45 -14.29 -5.01
CA GLY A 120 2.57 -15.41 -4.07
C GLY A 120 2.60 -14.97 -2.60
N ALA A 121 2.75 -15.94 -1.71
CA ALA A 121 2.88 -15.73 -0.27
C ALA A 121 3.96 -16.66 0.30
N PRO A 122 5.20 -16.17 0.55
CA PRO A 122 5.69 -14.81 0.26
C PRO A 122 5.72 -14.47 -1.23
N ALA A 123 5.54 -13.19 -1.55
CA ALA A 123 5.51 -12.69 -2.93
C ALA A 123 6.94 -12.67 -3.51
N ALA A 124 7.11 -13.31 -4.67
CA ALA A 124 8.38 -13.36 -5.39
C ALA A 124 8.27 -12.62 -6.72
N LEU A 125 9.38 -12.02 -7.17
CA LEU A 125 9.47 -11.38 -8.48
C LEU A 125 9.20 -12.43 -9.58
N LYS A 126 8.23 -12.14 -10.43
CA LYS A 126 7.85 -13.01 -11.57
C LYS A 126 8.23 -12.42 -12.91
N LYS A 127 8.06 -11.10 -13.06
CA LYS A 127 8.25 -10.39 -14.33
C LYS A 127 8.66 -8.94 -14.07
N ILE A 128 9.13 -8.27 -15.11
CA ILE A 128 9.29 -6.81 -15.14
C ILE A 128 8.18 -6.24 -16.02
N ARG A 129 7.49 -5.21 -15.55
CA ARG A 129 6.43 -4.51 -16.31
C ARG A 129 7.02 -3.53 -17.31
N ASN A 130 6.17 -3.03 -18.22
CA ASN A 130 6.53 -1.94 -19.13
C ASN A 130 6.94 -0.68 -18.34
N LYS A 131 8.09 -0.09 -18.69
CA LYS A 131 8.62 1.14 -18.06
C LYS A 131 8.04 2.42 -18.65
N ASN A 132 7.39 2.35 -19.81
CA ASN A 132 6.73 3.49 -20.45
C ASN A 132 5.29 3.60 -19.95
N ILE A 133 5.09 4.44 -18.93
CA ILE A 133 3.84 4.49 -18.16
C ILE A 133 3.34 5.92 -18.16
N SER A 134 2.09 6.09 -18.58
CA SER A 134 1.49 7.42 -18.79
C SER A 134 0.05 7.51 -18.29
N TYR A 135 -0.45 6.50 -17.56
CA TYR A 135 -1.80 6.53 -17.03
C TYR A 135 -1.92 7.45 -15.81
N SER A 136 -3.14 7.91 -15.55
CA SER A 136 -3.50 8.56 -14.28
C SER A 136 -4.20 7.56 -13.37
N GLY A 137 -3.78 7.49 -12.10
CA GLY A 137 -4.46 6.69 -11.07
C GLY A 137 -5.73 7.34 -10.52
N SER A 138 -6.16 8.49 -11.07
CA SER A 138 -7.38 9.16 -10.65
C SER A 138 -8.60 8.36 -11.11
N TYR A 139 -9.23 7.68 -10.16
CA TYR A 139 -10.42 6.89 -10.39
C TYR A 139 -11.49 7.31 -9.39
N LYS A 140 -12.61 7.79 -9.92
CA LYS A 140 -13.83 8.09 -9.15
C LYS A 140 -14.91 7.15 -9.62
N ARG A 141 -15.58 6.47 -8.69
CA ARG A 141 -16.73 5.66 -9.05
C ARG A 141 -17.97 6.55 -9.21
N LEU A 142 -18.83 6.20 -10.17
CA LEU A 142 -20.01 6.98 -10.52
C LEU A 142 -21.14 6.88 -9.48
N PHE A 143 -21.19 5.78 -8.70
CA PHE A 143 -22.30 5.48 -7.76
C PHE A 143 -21.86 4.85 -6.42
N HIS A 144 -20.91 5.44 -5.67
CA HIS A 144 -20.43 4.86 -4.40
C HIS A 144 -19.88 5.92 -3.45
#